data_AF-S3BF78-F1
#
_entry.id   AF-S3BF78-F1
#
_cell.length_a   1.000
_cell.length_b   1.000
_cell.length_c   1.000
_cell.angle_alpha   90.00
_cell.angle_beta   90.00
_cell.angle_gamma   90.00
#
_symmetry.space_group_name_H-M   'P 1'
#
loop_
_entity.id
_entity.type
_entity.pdbx_description
1 polymer ?
#
loop_
_entity_poly.entity_id
_entity_poly.type
_entity_poly.pdbx_seq_one_letter_code
_entity_poly.pdbx_strand_id
1 'polypeptide(L)'
;MKKHLFWLISVMLIFLTLFALNGCSLGGETIPKNRTKKQYEFEKTFEPMFKFLEQDKKEFTGLKSYTSDVYIKNQAKVKKYEVDLDINQADIKGDYIITRGDTKETVPVTYSNGKLNYESEIDPLFDEEILNLVVSRDYFASLDVKKTFKSAETELSDIVYEPKINQSFIKK
;
A
#
# COMPACT_ATOMS: atom_id res chain seq x y z
N MET A 1 8.93 28.97 -57.44
CA MET A 1 8.77 29.03 -55.97
C MET A 1 7.73 28.05 -55.41
N LYS A 2 6.51 27.90 -56.00
CA LYS A 2 5.46 27.01 -55.43
C LYS A 2 5.80 25.51 -55.39
N LYS A 3 6.53 24.97 -56.37
CA LYS A 3 6.85 23.53 -56.47
C LYS A 3 7.80 23.02 -55.37
N HIS A 4 8.83 23.81 -55.03
CA HIS A 4 9.78 23.44 -53.96
C HIS A 4 9.15 23.52 -52.57
N LEU A 5 8.23 24.46 -52.35
CA LEU A 5 7.47 24.57 -51.10
C LEU A 5 6.56 23.35 -50.91
N PHE A 6 5.88 22.91 -51.97
CA PHE A 6 5.02 21.72 -51.93
C PHE A 6 5.82 20.44 -51.67
N TRP A 7 7.02 20.35 -52.24
CA TRP A 7 7.92 19.22 -52.02
C TRP A 7 8.45 19.16 -50.59
N LEU A 8 8.85 20.29 -50.02
CA LEU A 8 9.25 20.40 -48.61
C LEU A 8 8.12 19.97 -47.67
N ILE A 9 6.89 20.44 -47.91
CA ILE A 9 5.72 20.05 -47.10
C ILE A 9 5.47 18.54 -47.21
N SER A 10 5.56 17.97 -48.42
CA SER A 10 5.36 16.53 -48.62
C SER A 10 6.42 15.68 -47.92
N VAL A 11 7.69 16.09 -47.97
CA VAL A 11 8.79 15.39 -47.27
C VAL A 11 8.61 15.50 -45.75
N MET A 12 8.25 16.68 -45.23
CA MET A 12 8.00 16.88 -43.81
C MET A 12 6.83 16.03 -43.30
N LEU A 13 5.77 15.91 -44.11
CA LEU A 13 4.60 15.09 -43.79
C LEU A 13 4.97 13.60 -43.71
N ILE A 14 5.80 13.11 -44.63
CA ILE A 14 6.30 11.72 -44.63
C ILE A 14 7.18 11.46 -43.39
N PHE A 15 8.03 12.42 -43.01
CA PHE A 15 8.81 12.30 -41.77
C PHE A 15 7.93 12.30 -40.52
N LEU A 16 6.88 13.13 -40.47
CA LEU A 16 5.94 13.14 -39.35
C LEU A 16 5.17 11.83 -39.23
N THR A 17 4.73 11.25 -40.35
CA THR A 17 4.04 9.96 -40.35
C THR A 17 4.98 8.82 -39.95
N LEU A 18 6.25 8.85 -40.37
CA LEU A 18 7.28 7.91 -39.90
C LEU A 18 7.57 8.05 -38.40
N PHE A 19 7.60 9.27 -37.85
CA PHE A 19 7.73 9.48 -36.39
C PHE A 19 6.48 9.03 -35.62
N ALA A 20 5.28 9.20 -36.17
CA ALA A 20 4.05 8.70 -35.55
C ALA A 20 3.94 7.16 -35.61
N LEU A 21 4.39 6.54 -36.70
CA LEU A 21 4.37 5.09 -36.89
C LEU A 21 5.47 4.37 -36.08
N ASN A 22 6.62 5.01 -35.87
CA ASN A 22 7.70 4.47 -35.02
C ASN A 22 7.63 4.96 -33.56
N GLY A 23 6.79 5.96 -33.27
CA GLY A 23 6.58 6.52 -31.92
C GLY A 23 5.63 5.72 -31.03
N CYS A 24 5.05 4.63 -31.53
CA CYS A 24 3.99 3.87 -30.84
C CYS A 24 4.49 2.66 -30.03
N SER A 25 5.77 2.59 -29.63
CA SER A 25 6.21 1.56 -28.67
C SER A 25 7.32 1.94 -27.67
N LEU A 26 7.70 3.22 -27.57
CA LEU A 26 8.83 3.65 -26.71
C LEU A 26 8.43 4.10 -25.30
N GLY A 27 7.30 3.64 -24.79
CA GLY A 27 6.80 3.94 -23.44
C GLY A 27 6.27 2.72 -22.71
N GLY A 28 6.80 1.52 -23.01
CA GLY A 28 6.45 0.32 -22.25
C GLY A 28 6.96 0.45 -20.82
N GLU A 29 6.08 0.25 -19.84
CA GLU A 29 6.50 0.15 -18.43
C GLU A 29 7.59 -0.92 -18.29
N THR A 30 8.69 -0.55 -17.64
CA THR A 30 9.81 -1.46 -17.42
C THR A 30 9.44 -2.44 -16.31
N ILE A 31 9.20 -3.70 -16.69
CA ILE A 31 9.00 -4.81 -15.75
C ILE A 31 10.37 -5.10 -15.10
N PRO A 32 10.56 -4.96 -13.78
CA PRO A 32 11.83 -5.29 -13.17
C PRO A 32 12.08 -6.80 -13.12
N LYS A 33 13.34 -7.10 -12.90
CA LYS A 33 13.94 -8.40 -13.20
C LYS A 33 13.48 -9.54 -12.29
N ASN A 34 12.99 -9.22 -11.09
CA ASN A 34 12.53 -10.15 -10.06
C ASN A 34 11.07 -10.59 -10.20
N ARG A 35 10.41 -10.25 -11.31
CA ARG A 35 9.01 -10.63 -11.56
C ARG A 35 8.74 -10.88 -13.03
N THR A 36 7.83 -11.81 -13.29
CA THR A 36 7.27 -12.03 -14.63
C THR A 36 6.28 -10.91 -14.98
N LYS A 37 5.98 -10.73 -16.27
CA LYS A 37 4.94 -9.79 -16.72
C LYS A 37 3.60 -10.04 -16.02
N LYS A 38 3.20 -11.31 -15.88
CA LYS A 38 1.93 -11.67 -15.21
C LYS A 38 1.91 -11.25 -13.74
N GLN A 39 3.00 -11.50 -13.01
CA GLN A 39 3.12 -11.07 -11.62
C GLN A 39 3.13 -9.55 -11.49
N TYR A 40 3.81 -8.84 -12.39
CA TYR A 40 3.83 -7.38 -12.39
C TYR A 40 2.45 -6.76 -12.60
N GLU A 41 1.71 -7.20 -13.63
CA GLU A 41 0.35 -6.71 -13.86
C GLU A 41 -0.59 -7.06 -12.70
N PHE A 42 -0.40 -8.24 -12.07
CA PHE A 42 -1.17 -8.65 -10.90
C PHE A 42 -0.85 -7.80 -9.67
N GLU A 43 0.42 -7.53 -9.39
CA GLU A 43 0.87 -6.67 -8.29
C GLU A 43 0.26 -5.26 -8.39
N LYS A 44 0.13 -4.72 -9.61
CA LYS A 44 -0.52 -3.41 -9.85
C LYS A 44 -1.98 -3.36 -9.40
N THR A 45 -2.69 -4.47 -9.26
CA THR A 45 -4.05 -4.45 -8.72
C THR A 45 -4.10 -4.08 -7.24
N PHE A 46 -2.96 -4.15 -6.53
CA PHE A 46 -2.79 -3.75 -5.14
C PHE A 46 -2.33 -2.30 -4.98
N GLU A 47 -2.28 -1.51 -6.06
CA GLU A 47 -1.88 -0.10 -6.02
C GLU A 47 -2.61 0.73 -4.95
N PRO A 48 -3.94 0.60 -4.74
CA PRO A 48 -4.63 1.36 -3.70
C PRO A 48 -4.11 1.04 -2.29
N MET A 49 -3.75 -0.22 -2.04
CA MET A 49 -3.21 -0.67 -0.75
C MET A 49 -1.82 -0.07 -0.52
N PHE A 50 -0.93 -0.09 -1.53
CA PHE A 50 0.39 0.54 -1.39
C PHE A 50 0.28 2.03 -1.12
N LYS A 51 -0.57 2.75 -1.86
CA LYS A 51 -0.81 4.18 -1.64
C LYS A 51 -1.29 4.48 -0.23
N PHE A 52 -2.14 3.64 0.35
CA PHE A 52 -2.59 3.78 1.74
C PHE A 52 -1.46 3.52 2.75
N LEU A 53 -0.67 2.46 2.54
CA LEU A 53 0.45 2.11 3.43
C LEU A 53 1.58 3.15 3.42
N GLU A 54 1.80 3.83 2.29
CA GLU A 54 2.82 4.87 2.11
C GLU A 54 2.47 6.22 2.77
N GLN A 55 1.23 6.40 3.25
CA GLN A 55 0.83 7.64 3.89
C GLN A 55 1.53 7.82 5.25
N ASP A 56 2.16 8.96 5.44
CA ASP A 56 2.81 9.37 6.69
C ASP A 56 1.80 9.48 7.85
N LYS A 57 0.54 9.85 7.56
CA LYS A 57 -0.60 9.82 8.47
C LYS A 57 -1.74 9.08 7.80
N LYS A 58 -2.38 8.14 8.49
CA LYS A 58 -3.46 7.36 7.86
C LYS A 58 -4.69 8.23 7.61
N GLU A 59 -5.09 8.28 6.34
CA GLU A 59 -6.32 8.90 5.89
C GLU A 59 -7.31 7.79 5.55
N PHE A 60 -8.40 7.71 6.32
CA PHE A 60 -9.36 6.62 6.22
C PHE A 60 -10.45 6.84 5.17
N THR A 61 -10.37 7.94 4.41
CA THR A 61 -11.34 8.27 3.36
C THR A 61 -11.41 7.15 2.32
N GLY A 62 -12.62 6.63 2.09
CA GLY A 62 -12.87 5.56 1.12
C GLY A 62 -12.67 4.13 1.65
N LEU A 63 -12.29 3.97 2.92
CA LEU A 63 -12.28 2.68 3.60
C LEU A 63 -13.63 2.43 4.30
N LYS A 64 -13.99 1.15 4.49
CA LYS A 64 -15.20 0.74 5.23
C LYS A 64 -14.92 0.47 6.71
N SER A 65 -13.73 -0.05 7.00
CA SER A 65 -13.23 -0.32 8.33
C SER A 65 -11.70 -0.27 8.32
N TYR A 66 -11.11 0.01 9.48
CA TYR A 66 -9.67 -0.10 9.69
C TYR A 66 -9.40 -0.61 11.11
N THR A 67 -8.61 -1.67 11.18
CA THR A 67 -8.17 -2.27 12.44
C THR A 67 -6.67 -2.52 12.32
N SER A 68 -5.91 -2.13 13.34
CA SER A 68 -4.48 -2.40 13.44
C SER A 68 -4.22 -3.18 14.71
N ASP A 69 -3.55 -4.33 14.60
CA ASP A 69 -3.19 -5.12 15.75
C ASP A 69 -1.74 -5.64 15.72
N VAL A 70 -1.15 -5.66 16.90
CA VAL A 70 0.19 -6.22 17.14
C VAL A 70 0.06 -7.37 18.11
N TYR A 71 0.46 -8.54 17.61
CA TYR A 71 0.47 -9.78 18.39
C TYR A 71 1.91 -10.16 18.74
N ILE A 72 2.22 -10.15 20.05
CA ILE A 72 3.52 -10.53 20.59
C ILE A 72 3.36 -11.80 21.41
N LYS A 73 4.02 -12.87 20.95
CA LYS A 73 4.07 -14.15 21.65
C LYS A 73 5.49 -14.44 22.12
N ASN A 74 5.66 -14.55 23.43
CA ASN A 74 6.90 -14.99 24.05
C ASN A 74 6.60 -16.21 24.93
N GLN A 75 6.98 -17.40 24.44
CA GLN A 75 6.64 -18.69 25.06
C GLN A 75 5.12 -18.82 25.27
N ALA A 76 4.67 -18.87 26.53
CA ALA A 76 3.26 -18.94 26.92
C ALA A 76 2.62 -17.55 27.14
N LYS A 77 3.41 -16.47 27.18
CA LYS A 77 2.88 -15.11 27.36
C LYS A 77 2.48 -14.55 26.01
N VAL A 78 1.19 -14.25 25.88
CA VAL A 78 0.60 -13.61 24.71
C VAL A 78 0.15 -12.21 25.10
N LYS A 79 0.57 -11.23 24.30
CA LYS A 79 0.07 -9.85 24.36
C LYS A 79 -0.45 -9.46 22.98
N LYS A 80 -1.68 -8.96 22.93
CA LYS A 80 -2.26 -8.32 21.74
C LYS A 80 -2.57 -6.87 22.08
N TYR A 81 -2.18 -5.97 21.19
CA TYR A 81 -2.53 -4.55 21.22
C TYR A 81 -3.31 -4.27 19.97
N GLU A 82 -4.50 -3.69 20.08
CA GLU A 82 -5.42 -3.53 18.96
C GLU A 82 -6.08 -2.15 19.01
N VAL A 83 -6.10 -1.47 17.87
CA VAL A 83 -6.85 -0.23 17.66
C VAL A 83 -7.91 -0.52 16.61
N ASP A 84 -9.17 -0.37 17.01
CA ASP A 84 -10.33 -0.56 16.14
C ASP A 84 -11.08 0.76 16.00
N LEU A 85 -11.09 1.34 14.79
CA LEU A 85 -11.65 2.66 14.53
C LEU A 85 -12.94 2.58 13.71
N ASP A 86 -13.99 3.23 14.19
CA ASP A 86 -15.17 3.58 13.41
C ASP A 86 -14.87 4.82 12.55
N ILE A 87 -14.50 4.54 11.30
CA ILE A 87 -14.11 5.52 10.30
C ILE A 87 -15.29 6.06 9.47
N ASN A 88 -16.52 5.64 9.76
CA ASN A 88 -17.72 6.08 9.02
C ASN A 88 -18.33 7.38 9.59
N GLN A 89 -17.78 7.89 10.69
CA GLN A 89 -18.23 9.10 11.38
C GLN A 89 -17.32 10.30 11.03
N ALA A 90 -17.86 11.52 11.15
CA ALA A 90 -17.09 12.74 10.94
C ALA A 90 -15.95 12.89 11.96
N ASP A 91 -16.23 12.52 13.21
CA ASP A 91 -15.22 12.37 14.26
C ASP A 91 -14.85 10.89 14.34
N ILE A 92 -13.60 10.55 14.03
CA ILE A 92 -13.14 9.16 14.05
C ILE A 92 -12.95 8.74 15.51
N LYS A 93 -13.73 7.73 15.92
CA LYS A 93 -13.72 7.19 17.28
C LYS A 93 -13.47 5.70 17.23
N GLY A 94 -13.12 5.11 18.35
CA GLY A 94 -12.88 3.68 18.41
C GLY A 94 -12.46 3.22 19.78
N ASP A 95 -11.90 2.02 19.82
CA ASP A 95 -11.43 1.38 21.03
C ASP A 95 -9.96 1.00 20.87
N TYR A 96 -9.17 1.29 21.90
CA TYR A 96 -7.89 0.66 22.12
C TYR A 96 -8.05 -0.52 23.08
N ILE A 97 -7.58 -1.68 22.65
CA ILE A 97 -7.77 -2.95 23.33
C ILE A 97 -6.41 -3.59 23.63
N ILE A 98 -6.20 -3.93 24.91
CA ILE A 98 -5.05 -4.72 25.34
C ILE A 98 -5.54 -6.08 25.83
N THR A 99 -5.03 -7.14 25.21
CA THR A 99 -5.27 -8.52 25.66
C THR A 99 -3.98 -9.11 26.22
N ARG A 100 -4.00 -9.55 27.48
CA ARG A 100 -2.89 -10.20 28.17
C ARG A 100 -3.36 -11.57 28.68
N GLY A 101 -3.06 -12.64 27.96
CA GLY A 101 -3.66 -13.95 28.24
C GLY A 101 -5.19 -13.91 28.11
N ASP A 102 -5.90 -14.21 29.19
CA ASP A 102 -7.38 -14.20 29.24
C ASP A 102 -7.97 -12.84 29.68
N THR A 103 -7.12 -11.88 30.06
CA THR A 103 -7.56 -10.54 30.50
C THR A 103 -7.62 -9.58 29.32
N LYS A 104 -8.70 -8.78 29.25
CA LYS A 104 -8.93 -7.73 28.26
C LYS A 104 -9.20 -6.39 28.94
N GLU A 105 -8.48 -5.36 28.53
CA GLU A 105 -8.71 -3.96 28.90
C GLU A 105 -9.09 -3.18 27.63
N THR A 106 -10.10 -2.31 27.73
CA THR A 106 -10.56 -1.47 26.61
C THR A 106 -10.65 -0.02 27.07
N VAL A 107 -10.10 0.89 26.26
CA VAL A 107 -10.17 2.34 26.47
C VAL A 107 -10.68 3.00 25.19
N PRO A 108 -11.74 3.83 25.27
CA PRO A 108 -12.19 4.58 24.11
C PRO A 108 -11.12 5.56 23.63
N VAL A 109 -11.02 5.72 22.31
CA VAL A 109 -10.07 6.61 21.65
C VAL A 109 -10.74 7.47 20.59
N THR A 110 -10.17 8.63 20.33
CA THR A 110 -10.49 9.46 19.16
C THR A 110 -9.25 9.65 18.31
N TYR A 111 -9.39 9.57 16.98
CA TYR A 111 -8.31 9.81 16.05
C TYR A 111 -8.46 11.17 15.40
N SER A 112 -7.47 12.04 15.58
CA SER A 112 -7.45 13.36 14.94
C SER A 112 -6.02 13.79 14.64
N ASN A 113 -5.83 14.46 13.50
CA ASN A 113 -4.53 15.01 13.07
C ASN A 113 -3.38 13.98 13.07
N GLY A 114 -3.67 12.71 12.77
CA GLY A 114 -2.69 11.62 12.76
C GLY A 114 -2.41 10.96 14.11
N LYS A 115 -3.16 11.30 15.16
CA LYS A 115 -2.88 10.90 16.54
C LYS A 115 -4.08 10.28 17.24
N LEU A 116 -3.82 9.35 18.16
CA LEU A 116 -4.82 8.77 19.04
C LEU A 116 -4.89 9.55 20.34
N ASN A 117 -6.10 9.95 20.72
CA ASN A 117 -6.38 10.57 22.00
C ASN A 117 -7.18 9.58 22.83
N TYR A 118 -6.64 9.20 23.99
CA TYR A 118 -7.21 8.22 24.90
C TYR A 118 -8.12 8.91 25.91
N GLU A 119 -9.32 8.37 26.14
CA GLU A 119 -10.25 8.95 27.11
C GLU A 119 -9.84 8.68 28.57
N SER A 120 -9.00 7.68 28.81
CA SER A 120 -8.47 7.35 30.13
C SER A 120 -7.03 6.84 30.06
N GLU A 121 -6.35 6.84 31.21
CA GLU A 121 -4.98 6.34 31.34
C GLU A 121 -4.91 4.82 31.16
N ILE A 122 -3.96 4.35 30.34
CA ILE A 122 -3.72 2.93 30.07
C ILE A 122 -2.24 2.69 29.77
N ASP A 123 -1.68 1.57 30.25
CA ASP A 123 -0.26 1.21 30.08
C ASP A 123 -0.07 -0.19 29.47
N PRO A 124 0.67 -0.33 28.36
CA PRO A 124 1.25 0.74 27.54
C PRO A 124 0.22 1.38 26.62
N LEU A 125 0.50 2.63 26.23
CA LEU A 125 -0.20 3.27 25.11
C LEU A 125 0.11 2.52 23.80
N PHE A 126 -0.83 2.50 22.86
CA PHE A 126 -0.56 2.00 21.52
C PHE A 126 0.49 2.91 20.88
N ASP A 127 1.44 2.28 20.19
CA ASP A 127 2.49 3.00 19.49
C ASP A 127 1.88 3.65 18.22
N GLU A 128 1.77 4.98 18.21
CA GLU A 128 1.27 5.72 17.05
C GLU A 128 2.15 5.50 15.81
N GLU A 129 3.43 5.14 15.98
CA GLU A 129 4.32 4.77 14.87
C GLU A 129 3.89 3.45 14.24
N ILE A 130 3.32 2.53 15.04
CA ILE A 130 2.74 1.28 14.54
C ILE A 130 1.42 1.56 13.81
N LEU A 131 0.56 2.45 14.32
CA LEU A 131 -0.69 2.84 13.64
C LEU A 131 -0.38 3.48 12.29
N ASN A 132 0.51 4.47 12.31
CA ASN A 132 0.90 5.24 11.13
C ASN A 132 2.06 4.61 10.36
N LEU A 133 2.34 3.32 10.58
CA LEU A 133 3.51 2.66 10.02
C LEU A 133 3.58 2.87 8.51
N VAL A 134 4.64 3.54 8.07
CA VAL A 134 4.87 3.79 6.66
C VAL A 134 5.65 2.62 6.10
N VAL A 135 4.98 1.81 5.28
CA VAL A 135 5.62 0.67 4.65
C VAL A 135 6.32 1.11 3.38
N SER A 136 7.59 0.76 3.24
CA SER A 136 8.38 1.08 2.06
C SER A 136 7.94 0.22 0.87
N ARG A 137 7.45 0.88 -0.17
CA ARG A 137 7.18 0.21 -1.46
C ARG A 137 8.43 -0.34 -2.11
N ASP A 138 9.56 0.33 -1.93
CA ASP A 138 10.86 -0.15 -2.43
C ASP A 138 11.24 -1.48 -1.79
N TYR A 139 10.85 -1.73 -0.53
CA TYR A 139 11.03 -3.02 0.09
C TYR A 139 10.31 -4.12 -0.68
N PHE A 140 9.00 -3.98 -0.93
CA PHE A 140 8.24 -4.98 -1.71
C PHE A 140 8.78 -5.13 -3.14
N ALA A 141 9.12 -4.02 -3.78
CA ALA A 141 9.72 -4.03 -5.12
C ALA A 141 11.07 -4.76 -5.16
N SER A 142 11.78 -4.85 -4.03
CA SER A 142 13.03 -5.58 -3.91
C SER A 142 12.85 -7.10 -3.69
N LEU A 143 11.67 -7.55 -3.27
CA LEU A 143 11.39 -8.97 -2.98
C LEU A 143 11.01 -9.72 -4.26
N ASP A 144 11.38 -10.98 -4.34
CA ASP A 144 10.90 -11.87 -5.41
C ASP A 144 9.43 -12.24 -5.14
N VAL A 145 8.61 -12.28 -6.18
CA VAL A 145 7.21 -12.73 -6.05
C VAL A 145 7.18 -14.25 -6.07
N LYS A 146 6.88 -14.87 -4.93
CA LYS A 146 6.77 -16.32 -4.77
C LYS A 146 5.54 -16.88 -5.48
N LYS A 147 4.38 -16.25 -5.26
CA LYS A 147 3.09 -16.74 -5.75
C LYS A 147 2.08 -15.61 -5.87
N THR A 148 1.24 -15.68 -6.89
CA THR A 148 0.02 -14.89 -7.02
C THR A 148 -1.17 -15.83 -7.12
N PHE A 149 -2.28 -15.49 -6.49
CA PHE A 149 -3.51 -16.28 -6.52
C PHE A 149 -4.72 -15.36 -6.68
N LYS A 150 -5.60 -15.69 -7.63
CA LYS A 150 -6.92 -15.08 -7.77
C LYS A 150 -7.96 -16.16 -7.53
N SER A 151 -8.86 -15.95 -6.58
CA SER A 151 -9.98 -16.86 -6.38
C SER A 151 -10.88 -16.85 -7.61
N ALA A 152 -11.35 -18.02 -8.03
CA ALA A 152 -12.33 -18.15 -9.11
C ALA A 152 -13.77 -17.86 -8.63
N GLU A 153 -14.00 -18.00 -7.33
CA GLU A 153 -15.32 -17.92 -6.70
C GLU A 153 -15.57 -16.56 -6.03
N THR A 154 -14.50 -15.80 -5.75
CA THR A 154 -14.59 -14.55 -4.99
C THR A 154 -13.68 -13.47 -5.60
N GLU A 155 -13.85 -12.24 -5.15
CA GLU A 155 -12.98 -11.13 -5.54
C GLU A 155 -11.60 -11.16 -4.85
N LEU A 156 -11.31 -12.17 -4.01
CA LEU A 156 -10.05 -12.27 -3.29
C LEU A 156 -8.86 -12.52 -4.22
N SER A 157 -7.79 -11.78 -3.95
CA SER A 157 -6.50 -11.84 -4.64
C SER A 157 -5.40 -11.87 -3.58
N ASP A 158 -4.42 -12.77 -3.74
CA ASP A 158 -3.24 -12.86 -2.88
C ASP A 158 -1.97 -12.69 -3.70
N ILE A 159 -1.04 -11.90 -3.17
CA ILE A 159 0.35 -11.84 -3.63
C ILE A 159 1.28 -12.20 -2.46
N VAL A 160 2.13 -13.18 -2.67
CA VAL A 160 3.08 -13.68 -1.68
C VAL A 160 4.49 -13.40 -2.16
N TYR A 161 5.24 -12.64 -1.37
CA TYR A 161 6.64 -12.32 -1.63
C TYR A 161 7.57 -13.28 -0.88
N GLU A 162 8.77 -13.50 -1.42
CA GLU A 162 9.84 -14.19 -0.71
C GLU A 162 10.53 -13.24 0.26
N PRO A 163 10.56 -13.56 1.57
CA PRO A 163 11.19 -12.69 2.55
C PRO A 163 12.70 -12.64 2.35
N LYS A 164 13.29 -11.45 2.40
CA LYS A 164 14.74 -11.26 2.54
C LYS A 164 15.09 -11.03 4.00
N ILE A 165 15.89 -11.92 4.58
CA ILE A 165 16.35 -11.79 5.97
C ILE A 165 17.28 -10.57 6.08
N ASN A 166 17.11 -9.75 7.11
CA ASN A 166 17.93 -8.55 7.44
C ASN A 166 17.69 -7.27 6.61
N GLN A 167 16.48 -7.02 6.11
CA GLN A 167 16.13 -5.74 5.47
C GLN A 167 14.99 -5.03 6.21
N SER A 168 15.07 -3.70 6.32
CA SER A 168 13.99 -2.88 6.88
C SER A 168 12.90 -2.70 5.84
N PHE A 169 11.66 -3.10 6.17
CA PHE A 169 10.49 -2.86 5.33
C PHE A 169 9.75 -1.56 5.67
N ILE A 170 10.16 -0.90 6.76
CA ILE A 170 9.57 0.34 7.28
C ILE A 170 10.42 1.51 6.81
N LYS A 171 9.77 2.58 6.35
CA LYS A 171 10.42 3.87 6.05
C LYS A 171 10.77 4.54 7.38
N LYS A 172 12.05 4.86 7.57
CA LYS A 172 12.52 5.64 8.73
C LYS A 172 12.19 7.11 8.59
#